data_AF-A0A645B9A6-F1
#
_entry.id   AF-A0A645B9A6-F1
#
_cell.length_a   1.000
_cell.length_b   1.000
_cell.length_c   1.000
_cell.angle_alpha   90.00
_cell.angle_beta   90.00
_cell.angle_gamma   90.00
#
_symmetry.space_group_name_H-M   'P 1'
#
loop_
_entity.id
_entity.type
_entity.pdbx_description
1 polymer ?
#
loop_
_entity_poly.entity_id
_entity_poly.type
_entity_poly.pdbx_seq_one_letter_code
_entity_poly.pdbx_strand_id
1 'polypeptide(L)'
;MIDYYGDFYGKLSKDATKDVLIDAMYSLISGCMEDEFQQIVYRTPGMTLSEMNASYHELAVEYGLDEVYGYTGTEWVLISHTFQTPLYYISYAVSMVPALELYELSQDDPTGARNAYFNIIKRSQSMQFQEVLQQNGLSSVFSDATMQKIASLLEKRF
;
A
#
# COMPACT_ATOMS: atom_id res chain seq x y z
N MET A 1 12.28 12.35 -2.13
CA MET A 1 11.80 12.71 -3.48
C MET A 1 10.87 13.93 -3.43
N ILE A 2 9.93 13.96 -2.47
CA ILE A 2 9.02 15.09 -2.24
C ILE A 2 9.76 16.44 -2.09
N ASP A 3 10.92 16.48 -1.43
CA ASP A 3 11.71 17.71 -1.27
C ASP A 3 12.13 18.36 -2.60
N TYR A 4 12.16 17.58 -3.70
CA TYR A 4 12.51 18.05 -5.04
C TYR A 4 11.27 18.33 -5.90
N TYR A 5 10.05 18.16 -5.40
CA TYR A 5 8.83 18.39 -6.19
C TYR A 5 8.67 19.85 -6.64
N GLY A 6 9.29 20.80 -5.93
CA GLY A 6 9.38 22.18 -6.40
C GLY A 6 10.08 22.29 -7.77
N ASP A 7 11.11 21.48 -8.00
CA ASP A 7 11.89 21.49 -9.25
C ASP A 7 11.12 20.83 -10.40
N PHE A 8 10.31 19.81 -10.13
CA PHE A 8 9.55 19.08 -11.14
C PHE A 8 8.20 19.70 -11.46
N TYR A 9 7.47 20.15 -10.43
CA TYR A 9 6.06 20.54 -10.52
C TYR A 9 5.84 22.04 -10.29
N GLY A 10 6.86 22.78 -9.85
CA GLY A 10 6.79 24.22 -9.59
C GLY A 10 5.62 24.56 -8.65
N LYS A 11 4.69 25.39 -9.13
CA LYS A 11 3.50 25.80 -8.36
C LYS A 11 2.59 24.63 -7.95
N LEU A 12 2.66 23.50 -8.65
CA LEU A 12 1.85 22.30 -8.37
C LEU A 12 2.51 21.35 -7.36
N SER A 13 3.68 21.71 -6.80
CA SER A 13 4.40 20.83 -5.87
C SER A 13 3.57 20.37 -4.67
N LYS A 14 2.69 21.22 -4.14
CA LYS A 14 1.81 20.85 -3.02
C LYS A 14 0.74 19.84 -3.43
N ASP A 15 0.15 20.04 -4.61
CA ASP A 15 -0.86 19.13 -5.14
C ASP A 15 -0.23 17.77 -5.46
N ALA A 16 0.97 17.76 -6.06
CA ALA A 16 1.74 16.53 -6.30
C ALA A 16 2.09 15.78 -5.00
N THR A 17 2.40 16.50 -3.91
CA THR A 17 2.61 15.86 -2.60
C THR A 17 1.32 15.22 -2.07
N LYS A 18 0.17 15.90 -2.20
CA LYS A 18 -1.12 15.34 -1.78
C LYS A 18 -1.48 14.10 -2.60
N ASP A 19 -1.33 14.18 -3.92
CA ASP A 19 -1.60 13.09 -4.86
C ASP A 19 -0.84 11.82 -4.48
N VAL A 20 0.47 11.93 -4.21
CA VAL A 20 1.28 10.77 -3.77
C VAL A 20 0.84 10.19 -2.42
N LEU A 21 0.35 11.01 -1.49
CA LEU A 21 -0.18 10.50 -0.22
C LEU A 21 -1.54 9.81 -0.41
N ILE A 22 -2.37 10.29 -1.33
CA ILE A 22 -3.62 9.62 -1.73
C ILE A 22 -3.29 8.28 -2.39
N ASP A 23 -2.33 8.24 -3.30
CA ASP A 23 -1.88 7.01 -3.95
C ASP A 23 -1.33 5.99 -2.95
N ALA A 24 -0.61 6.45 -1.92
CA ALA A 24 -0.13 5.59 -0.84
C ALA A 24 -1.29 4.97 -0.06
N MET A 25 -2.29 5.77 0.30
CA MET A 25 -3.51 5.29 0.96
C MET A 25 -4.26 4.28 0.08
N TYR A 26 -4.46 4.62 -1.20
CA TYR A 26 -5.09 3.75 -2.18
C TYR A 26 -4.34 2.41 -2.32
N SER A 27 -3.01 2.44 -2.41
CA SER A 27 -2.18 1.22 -2.52
C SER A 27 -2.32 0.30 -1.31
N LEU A 28 -2.49 0.87 -0.11
CA LEU A 28 -2.72 0.11 1.12
C LEU A 28 -4.10 -0.55 1.12
N ILE A 29 -5.15 0.21 0.80
CA ILE A 29 -6.54 -0.26 0.82
C ILE A 29 -6.78 -1.29 -0.29
N SER A 30 -6.47 -0.93 -1.54
CA SER A 30 -6.60 -1.84 -2.70
C SER A 30 -5.72 -3.08 -2.54
N GLY A 31 -4.51 -2.93 -1.98
CA GLY A 31 -3.61 -4.04 -1.68
C GLY A 31 -4.26 -5.15 -0.85
N CYS A 32 -4.99 -4.77 0.21
CA CYS A 32 -5.72 -5.70 1.06
C CYS A 32 -6.95 -6.30 0.36
N MET A 33 -7.74 -5.46 -0.32
CA MET A 33 -8.94 -5.89 -1.04
C MET A 33 -8.62 -6.94 -2.13
N GLU A 34 -7.56 -6.71 -2.91
CA GLU A 34 -7.14 -7.63 -3.97
C GLU A 34 -6.64 -8.98 -3.43
N ASP A 35 -6.00 -8.99 -2.27
CA ASP A 35 -5.61 -10.23 -1.60
C ASP A 35 -6.85 -11.00 -1.16
N GLU A 36 -7.78 -10.34 -0.49
CA GLU A 36 -9.02 -10.95 0.00
C GLU A 36 -9.84 -11.52 -1.15
N PHE A 37 -9.98 -10.78 -2.25
CA PHE A 37 -10.62 -11.27 -3.47
C PHE A 37 -9.97 -12.55 -3.98
N GLN A 38 -8.64 -12.58 -4.11
CA GLN A 38 -7.95 -13.77 -4.59
C GLN A 38 -8.08 -14.94 -3.60
N GLN A 39 -8.05 -14.70 -2.29
CA GLN A 39 -8.29 -15.72 -1.28
C GLN A 39 -9.69 -16.33 -1.42
N ILE A 40 -10.73 -15.52 -1.66
CA ILE A 40 -12.11 -16.00 -1.88
C ILE A 40 -12.16 -16.90 -3.12
N VAL A 41 -11.58 -16.46 -4.23
CA VAL A 41 -11.55 -17.22 -5.49
C VAL A 41 -10.82 -18.56 -5.31
N TYR A 42 -9.63 -18.56 -4.70
CA TYR A 42 -8.84 -19.78 -4.51
C TYR A 42 -9.43 -20.74 -3.47
N ARG A 43 -10.20 -20.24 -2.49
CA ARG A 43 -10.91 -21.08 -1.51
C ARG A 43 -12.24 -21.62 -2.03
N THR A 44 -12.73 -21.14 -3.17
CA THR A 44 -14.03 -21.52 -3.75
C THR A 44 -13.86 -22.15 -5.14
N PRO A 45 -13.47 -23.43 -5.24
CA PRO A 45 -13.32 -24.11 -6.51
C PRO A 45 -14.61 -24.08 -7.33
N GLY A 46 -14.51 -23.68 -8.61
CA GLY A 46 -15.65 -23.64 -9.53
C GLY A 46 -16.48 -22.37 -9.49
N MET A 47 -16.03 -21.34 -8.76
CA MET A 47 -16.63 -20.00 -8.80
C MET A 47 -16.76 -19.52 -10.25
N THR A 48 -17.95 -19.08 -10.64
CA THR A 48 -18.22 -18.56 -11.98
C THR A 48 -17.72 -17.13 -12.11
N LEU A 49 -17.49 -16.65 -13.34
CA LEU A 49 -17.10 -15.26 -13.59
C LEU A 49 -18.10 -14.25 -13.00
N SER A 50 -19.40 -14.55 -13.04
CA SER A 50 -20.43 -13.68 -12.48
C SER A 50 -20.34 -13.59 -10.96
N GLU A 51 -20.05 -14.71 -10.29
CA GLU A 51 -19.85 -14.73 -8.84
C GLU A 51 -18.56 -13.99 -8.47
N MET A 52 -17.48 -14.19 -9.22
CA MET A 52 -16.22 -13.45 -9.00
C MET A 52 -16.44 -11.94 -9.09
N ASN A 53 -17.13 -11.47 -10.14
CA ASN A 53 -17.40 -10.04 -10.32
C ASN A 53 -18.30 -9.48 -9.21
N ALA A 54 -19.30 -10.25 -8.77
CA ALA A 54 -20.17 -9.86 -7.66
C ALA A 54 -19.38 -9.73 -6.36
N SER A 55 -18.58 -10.74 -6.01
CA SER A 55 -17.72 -10.69 -4.80
C SER A 55 -16.69 -9.57 -4.86
N TYR A 56 -16.12 -9.30 -6.03
CA TYR A 56 -15.19 -8.16 -6.19
C TYR A 56 -15.89 -6.82 -5.96
N HIS A 57 -17.11 -6.63 -6.47
CA HIS A 57 -17.88 -5.40 -6.21
C HIS A 57 -18.27 -5.27 -4.73
N GLU A 58 -18.70 -6.37 -4.09
CA GLU A 58 -19.01 -6.37 -2.65
C GLU A 58 -17.80 -5.92 -1.81
N LEU A 59 -16.62 -6.44 -2.12
CA LEU A 59 -15.37 -6.00 -1.49
C LEU A 59 -15.07 -4.53 -1.81
N ALA A 60 -15.31 -4.06 -3.03
CA ALA A 60 -15.06 -2.66 -3.38
C ALA A 60 -15.93 -1.69 -2.55
N VAL A 61 -17.17 -2.09 -2.24
CA VAL A 61 -18.07 -1.35 -1.35
C VAL A 61 -17.54 -1.42 0.10
N GLU A 62 -17.16 -2.60 0.59
CA GLU A 62 -16.65 -2.77 1.97
C GLU A 62 -15.39 -1.96 2.23
N TYR A 63 -14.46 -1.94 1.27
CA TYR A 63 -13.21 -1.17 1.34
C TYR A 63 -13.39 0.31 0.95
N GLY A 64 -14.59 0.75 0.59
CA GLY A 64 -14.92 2.14 0.25
C GLY A 64 -14.39 2.62 -1.11
N LEU A 65 -13.90 1.71 -1.96
CA LEU A 65 -13.38 2.06 -3.29
C LEU A 65 -14.49 2.29 -4.32
N ASP A 66 -15.66 1.71 -4.12
CA ASP A 66 -16.83 1.97 -4.97
C ASP A 66 -17.23 3.46 -4.94
N GLU A 67 -17.43 4.03 -3.76
CA GLU A 67 -17.88 5.43 -3.61
C GLU A 67 -16.84 6.43 -4.14
N VAL A 68 -15.55 6.15 -3.91
CA VAL A 68 -14.47 7.09 -4.23
C VAL A 68 -14.01 6.97 -5.69
N TYR A 69 -13.97 5.76 -6.25
CA TYR A 69 -13.36 5.48 -7.56
C TYR A 69 -14.34 4.87 -8.57
N GLY A 70 -15.57 4.54 -8.19
CA GLY A 70 -16.62 4.06 -9.08
C GLY A 70 -16.41 2.61 -9.56
N TYR A 71 -16.01 1.71 -8.66
CA TYR A 71 -15.75 0.31 -8.98
C TYR A 71 -17.01 -0.44 -9.40
N THR A 72 -16.93 -1.18 -10.50
CA THR A 72 -18.08 -1.88 -11.11
C THR A 72 -18.08 -3.39 -10.92
N GLY A 73 -17.03 -3.95 -10.30
CA GLY A 73 -16.90 -5.40 -10.09
C GLY A 73 -15.99 -6.11 -11.09
N THR A 74 -15.42 -5.38 -12.05
CA THR A 74 -14.66 -5.98 -13.17
C THR A 74 -13.21 -5.51 -13.23
N GLU A 75 -12.81 -4.59 -12.38
CA GLU A 75 -11.51 -3.91 -12.42
C GLU A 75 -10.35 -4.89 -12.21
N TRP A 76 -10.58 -5.99 -11.48
CA TRP A 76 -9.59 -7.04 -11.23
C TRP A 76 -9.00 -7.64 -12.51
N VAL A 77 -9.72 -7.62 -13.64
CA VAL A 77 -9.22 -8.14 -14.93
C VAL A 77 -8.13 -7.24 -15.54
N LEU A 78 -8.04 -5.99 -15.09
CA LEU A 78 -7.02 -5.03 -15.53
C LEU A 78 -5.71 -5.22 -14.76
N ILE A 79 -5.72 -6.00 -13.68
CA ILE A 79 -4.56 -6.22 -12.82
C ILE A 79 -3.78 -7.42 -13.32
N SER A 80 -2.68 -7.16 -14.03
CA SER A 80 -1.86 -8.23 -14.64
C SER A 80 -1.33 -9.24 -13.62
N HIS A 81 -0.99 -8.78 -12.40
CA HIS A 81 -0.49 -9.62 -11.32
C HIS A 81 -1.47 -10.74 -10.94
N THR A 82 -2.77 -10.50 -11.02
CA THR A 82 -3.81 -11.50 -10.74
C THR A 82 -3.64 -12.75 -11.61
N PHE A 83 -3.15 -12.59 -12.84
CA PHE A 83 -2.95 -13.70 -13.77
C PHE A 83 -1.51 -14.21 -13.81
N GLN A 84 -0.53 -13.32 -13.60
CA GLN A 84 0.90 -13.62 -13.75
C GLN A 84 1.54 -14.13 -12.46
N THR A 85 1.13 -13.61 -11.32
CA THR A 85 1.71 -13.91 -10.01
C THR A 85 0.62 -13.80 -8.94
N PRO A 86 -0.28 -14.79 -8.86
CA PRO A 86 -1.40 -14.73 -7.92
C PRO A 86 -0.92 -14.55 -6.46
N LEU A 87 -1.76 -13.88 -5.65
CA LEU A 87 -1.50 -13.53 -4.25
C LEU A 87 -0.30 -12.59 -4.03
N TYR A 88 0.27 -12.01 -5.09
CA TYR A 88 1.36 -11.05 -4.97
C TYR A 88 0.90 -9.67 -4.47
N TYR A 89 -0.33 -9.27 -4.79
CA TYR A 89 -0.78 -7.88 -4.69
C TYR A 89 -0.78 -7.34 -3.25
N ILE A 90 -0.93 -8.21 -2.25
CA ILE A 90 -0.78 -7.86 -0.83
C ILE A 90 0.58 -7.21 -0.51
N SER A 91 1.61 -7.51 -1.31
CA SER A 91 2.96 -6.94 -1.20
C SER A 91 2.96 -5.41 -1.29
N TYR A 92 2.03 -4.82 -2.05
CA TYR A 92 1.87 -3.36 -2.12
C TYR A 92 1.41 -2.79 -0.77
N ALA A 93 0.39 -3.38 -0.15
CA ALA A 93 -0.11 -2.92 1.16
C ALA A 93 0.96 -3.07 2.26
N VAL A 94 1.55 -4.25 2.40
CA VAL A 94 2.51 -4.50 3.48
C VAL A 94 3.82 -3.72 3.31
N SER A 95 4.19 -3.34 2.09
CA SER A 95 5.37 -2.48 1.86
C SER A 95 5.07 -0.98 1.97
N MET A 96 3.82 -0.56 1.79
CA MET A 96 3.43 0.85 1.91
C MET A 96 3.50 1.36 3.36
N VAL A 97 3.12 0.52 4.34
CA VAL A 97 3.23 0.86 5.77
C VAL A 97 4.65 1.32 6.17
N PRO A 98 5.72 0.52 5.96
CA PRO A 98 7.07 0.95 6.29
C PRO A 98 7.58 2.08 5.39
N ALA A 99 7.07 2.23 4.17
CA ALA A 99 7.39 3.37 3.31
C ALA A 99 6.85 4.68 3.90
N LEU A 100 5.64 4.68 4.46
CA LEU A 100 5.06 5.82 5.16
C LEU A 100 5.76 6.12 6.48
N GLU A 101 6.21 5.11 7.23
CA GLU A 101 7.06 5.33 8.40
C GLU A 101 8.42 5.94 8.05
N LEU A 102 9.06 5.47 6.96
CA LEU A 102 10.29 6.09 6.46
C LEU A 102 10.05 7.53 5.99
N TYR A 103 8.89 7.80 5.38
CA TYR A 103 8.51 9.16 5.02
C TYR A 103 8.36 10.04 6.25
N GLU A 104 7.62 9.62 7.28
CA GLU A 104 7.49 10.34 8.54
C GLU A 104 8.85 10.58 9.19
N LEU A 105 9.67 9.54 9.32
CA LEU A 105 11.02 9.64 9.86
C LEU A 105 11.87 10.62 9.06
N SER A 106 11.72 10.68 7.73
CA SER A 106 12.49 11.62 6.90
C SER A 106 12.15 13.09 7.17
N GLN A 107 10.99 13.38 7.73
CA GLN A 107 10.60 14.75 8.10
C GLN A 107 11.31 15.21 9.39
N ASP A 108 11.56 14.29 10.31
CA ASP A 108 12.15 14.59 11.63
C ASP A 108 13.65 14.30 11.68
N ASP A 109 14.10 13.20 11.09
CA ASP A 109 15.50 12.77 10.95
C ASP A 109 15.79 12.24 9.52
N PRO A 110 16.10 13.16 8.57
CA PRO A 110 16.45 12.78 7.20
C PRO A 110 17.66 11.84 7.09
N THR A 111 18.59 11.91 8.05
CA THR A 111 19.80 11.08 8.02
C THR A 111 19.47 9.67 8.48
N GLY A 112 18.70 9.53 9.56
CA GLY A 112 18.17 8.26 10.06
C GLY A 112 17.32 7.55 9.00
N ALA A 113 16.38 8.26 8.37
CA ALA A 113 15.55 7.69 7.30
C ALA A 113 16.39 7.17 6.12
N ARG A 114 17.41 7.93 5.70
CA ARG A 114 18.31 7.53 4.62
C ARG A 114 19.14 6.31 5.00
N ASN A 115 19.64 6.25 6.23
CA ASN A 115 20.40 5.10 6.73
C ASN A 115 19.53 3.84 6.77
N ALA A 116 18.31 3.94 7.31
CA ALA A 116 17.34 2.85 7.34
C ALA A 116 17.04 2.35 5.91
N TYR A 117 16.75 3.26 4.98
CA TYR A 117 16.52 2.92 3.58
C TYR A 117 17.70 2.15 2.94
N PHE A 118 18.93 2.64 3.10
CA PHE A 118 20.11 1.96 2.53
C PHE A 118 20.38 0.61 3.17
N ASN A 119 20.15 0.47 4.47
CA ASN A 119 20.29 -0.80 5.17
C ASN A 119 19.26 -1.82 4.67
N ILE A 120 18.02 -1.40 4.43
CA ILE A 120 16.98 -2.25 3.82
C ILE A 120 17.41 -2.72 2.43
N ILE A 121 17.98 -1.84 1.59
CA ILE A 121 18.47 -2.24 0.26
C ILE A 121 19.63 -3.24 0.36
N LYS A 122 20.54 -3.03 1.32
CA LYS A 122 21.75 -3.87 1.52
C LYS A 122 21.50 -5.13 2.34
N ARG A 123 20.24 -5.39 2.72
CA ARG A 123 19.86 -6.57 3.49
C ARG A 123 20.31 -7.86 2.80
N SER A 124 20.66 -8.88 3.57
CA SER A 124 20.78 -10.25 3.07
C SER A 124 19.46 -10.71 2.46
N GLN A 125 19.54 -11.44 1.35
CA GLN A 125 18.38 -12.04 0.68
C GLN A 125 17.66 -13.08 1.55
N SER A 126 18.34 -13.64 2.56
CA SER A 126 17.79 -14.62 3.49
C SER A 126 17.01 -14.02 4.66
N MET A 127 17.07 -12.70 4.86
CA MET A 127 16.40 -12.07 6.00
C MET A 127 14.89 -12.00 5.79
N GLN A 128 14.15 -12.27 6.86
CA GLN A 128 12.69 -12.20 6.85
C GLN A 128 12.22 -10.75 6.88
N PHE A 129 11.06 -10.49 6.27
CA PHE A 129 10.51 -9.14 6.15
C PHE A 129 10.43 -8.40 7.50
N GLN A 130 9.86 -9.02 8.53
CA GLN A 130 9.74 -8.39 9.85
C GLN A 130 11.09 -8.13 10.52
N GLU A 131 12.08 -9.01 10.33
CA GLU A 131 13.44 -8.81 10.86
C GLU A 131 14.09 -7.59 10.23
N VAL A 132 13.90 -7.41 8.92
CA VAL A 132 14.39 -6.24 8.17
C VAL A 132 13.76 -4.96 8.70
N LEU A 133 12.45 -4.95 8.97
CA LEU A 133 11.78 -3.78 9.55
C LEU A 133 12.35 -3.46 10.94
N GLN A 134 12.39 -4.46 11.82
CA GLN A 134 12.86 -4.30 13.20
C GLN A 134 14.29 -3.78 13.28
N GLN A 135 15.21 -4.32 12.46
CA GLN A 135 16.62 -3.88 12.44
C GLN A 135 16.78 -2.42 11.98
N ASN A 136 15.79 -1.89 11.28
CA ASN A 136 15.81 -0.53 10.74
C ASN A 136 14.89 0.43 11.51
N GLY A 137 14.45 0.04 12.71
CA GLY A 137 13.61 0.88 13.56
C GLY A 137 12.19 1.08 13.03
N LEU A 138 11.74 0.21 12.12
CA LEU A 138 10.39 0.24 11.55
C LEU A 138 9.49 -0.74 12.31
N SER A 139 8.21 -0.38 12.39
CA SER A 139 7.23 -1.10 13.18
C SER A 139 6.70 -2.33 12.44
N SER A 140 6.11 -3.27 13.19
CA SER A 140 5.41 -4.40 12.56
C SER A 140 4.18 -3.91 11.81
N VAL A 141 4.04 -4.30 10.55
CA VAL A 141 2.89 -3.97 9.70
C VAL A 141 1.60 -4.67 10.12
N PHE A 142 1.69 -5.67 11.00
CA PHE A 142 0.53 -6.42 11.50
C PHE A 142 0.04 -5.92 12.86
N SER A 143 0.54 -4.77 13.33
CA SER A 143 0.12 -4.19 14.60
C SER A 143 -0.93 -3.11 14.40
N ASP A 144 -2.03 -3.21 15.14
CA ASP A 144 -3.08 -2.18 15.18
C ASP A 144 -2.51 -0.80 15.53
N ALA A 145 -1.52 -0.74 16.43
CA ALA A 145 -0.86 0.51 16.82
C ALA A 145 -0.12 1.14 15.63
N THR A 146 0.55 0.34 14.80
CA THR A 146 1.20 0.83 13.57
C THR A 146 0.16 1.39 12.61
N MET A 147 -0.95 0.67 12.39
CA MET A 147 -2.01 1.13 11.49
C MET A 147 -2.66 2.43 11.96
N GLN A 148 -2.95 2.56 13.25
CA GLN A 148 -3.47 3.81 13.85
C GLN A 148 -2.50 4.99 13.66
N LYS A 149 -1.20 4.74 13.81
CA LYS A 149 -0.15 5.73 13.59
C LYS A 149 -0.13 6.19 12.13
N ILE A 150 -0.18 5.25 11.17
CA ILE A 150 -0.22 5.56 9.74
C ILE A 150 -1.48 6.33 9.36
N ALA A 151 -2.65 5.92 9.85
CA ALA A 151 -3.90 6.66 9.63
C ALA A 151 -3.78 8.10 10.15
N SER A 152 -3.28 8.29 11.36
CA SER A 152 -3.05 9.62 11.96
C SER A 152 -2.06 10.47 11.17
N LEU A 153 -1.02 9.86 10.58
CA LEU A 153 -0.05 10.54 9.73
C LEU A 153 -0.73 11.08 8.47
N LEU A 154 -1.55 10.27 7.81
CA LEU A 154 -2.27 10.66 6.61
C LEU A 154 -3.29 11.77 6.92
N GLU A 155 -4.11 11.61 7.98
CA GLU A 155 -5.10 12.61 8.39
C GLU A 155 -4.49 14.00 8.64
N LYS A 156 -3.31 14.10 9.28
CA LYS A 156 -2.65 15.39 9.55
C LYS A 156 -2.17 16.12 8.29
N ARG A 157 -2.07 15.42 7.16
CA ARG A 157 -1.49 15.93 5.91
C ARG A 157 -2.56 16.34 4.90
N PHE A 158 -3.83 16.05 5.19
CA PHE A 158 -5.01 16.54 4.46
C PHE A 158 -5.69 17.68 5.24
#